data_AF-A0A7X8WC85-F1
#
_entry.id   AF-A0A7X8WC85-F1
#
_cell.length_a   1.000
_cell.length_b   1.000
_cell.length_c   1.000
_cell.angle_alpha   90.00
_cell.angle_beta   90.00
_cell.angle_gamma   90.00
#
_symmetry.space_group_name_H-M   'P 1'
#
loop_
_entity.id
_entity.type
_entity.pdbx_description
1 polymer ?
#
loop_
_entity_poly.entity_id
_entity_poly.type
_entity_poly.pdbx_seq_one_letter_code
_entity_poly.pdbx_strand_id
1 'polypeptide(L)'
;MKRIVLVFILLIYLFGGCTSFTDHKGKTPLVEVDGKFLYKEDLADIVKDKMGDDSLLLSEQYIRSWIEEELLYDKAQRNVPNMESIEQLVENYKKSLIVHTYKQELIKQRLLTNISEQEIEQYYNEHKELFVLEEPMIQGLFMKVPQVATGINKVRRWYKQKDSTAIEHLEKYSLHNAVKYEYFYNKWIPAETILEMLPSNSLSLSQ
;
A
#
# COMPACT_ATOMS: atom_id res chain seq x y z
N MET A 1 -72.32 8.48 37.23
CA MET A 1 -71.82 8.15 35.88
C MET A 1 -70.78 9.14 35.34
N LYS A 2 -71.00 10.46 35.36
CA LYS A 2 -70.02 11.46 34.84
C LYS A 2 -68.63 11.45 35.54
N ARG A 3 -68.57 11.15 36.85
CA ARG A 3 -67.29 11.07 37.60
C ARG A 3 -66.43 9.86 37.23
N ILE A 4 -67.04 8.74 36.84
CA ILE A 4 -66.32 7.50 36.46
C ILE A 4 -65.73 7.64 35.06
N VAL A 5 -66.45 8.29 34.14
CA VAL A 5 -65.96 8.58 32.79
C VAL A 5 -64.76 9.53 32.82
N LEU A 6 -64.78 10.54 33.69
CA LEU A 6 -63.65 11.46 33.90
C LEU A 6 -62.39 10.75 34.43
N VAL A 7 -62.55 9.79 35.34
CA VAL A 7 -61.43 8.98 35.86
C VAL A 7 -60.87 8.06 34.78
N PHE A 8 -61.71 7.48 33.92
CA PHE A 8 -61.27 6.63 32.82
C PHE A 8 -60.50 7.40 31.74
N ILE A 9 -60.92 8.63 31.44
CA ILE A 9 -60.21 9.51 30.49
C ILE A 9 -58.87 9.98 31.07
N LEU A 10 -58.81 10.26 32.37
CA LEU A 10 -57.56 10.59 33.08
C LEU A 10 -56.59 9.40 33.10
N LEU A 11 -57.11 8.17 33.27
CA LEU A 11 -56.30 6.95 33.28
C LEU A 11 -55.71 6.64 31.89
N ILE A 12 -56.48 6.85 30.82
CA ILE A 12 -55.99 6.68 29.44
C ILE A 12 -54.90 7.72 29.10
N TYR A 13 -55.01 8.95 29.63
CA TYR A 13 -53.97 9.96 29.47
C TYR A 13 -52.69 9.65 30.27
N LEU A 14 -52.79 8.90 31.38
CA LEU A 14 -51.65 8.49 32.20
C LEU A 14 -50.88 7.27 31.65
N PHE A 15 -51.51 6.45 30.79
CA PHE A 15 -50.88 5.27 30.20
C PHE A 15 -50.48 5.44 28.72
N GLY A 16 -50.78 6.58 28.10
CA GLY A 16 -50.32 6.95 26.75
C GLY A 16 -48.86 7.41 26.70
N GLY A 17 -47.92 6.63 27.24
CA GLY A 17 -46.50 6.86 27.04
C GLY A 17 -46.08 6.32 25.67
N CYS A 18 -45.62 7.18 24.76
CA CYS A 18 -45.05 6.76 23.49
C CYS A 18 -43.61 6.27 23.75
N THR A 19 -43.40 4.96 23.91
CA THR A 19 -42.07 4.37 23.88
C THR A 19 -41.76 3.98 22.43
N SER A 20 -40.83 4.69 21.78
CA SER A 20 -40.33 4.26 20.48
C SER A 20 -39.48 3.02 20.68
N PHE A 21 -40.04 1.84 20.40
CA PHE A 21 -39.28 0.61 20.34
C PHE A 21 -38.50 0.58 19.02
N THR A 22 -37.17 0.72 19.10
CA THR A 22 -36.28 0.65 17.93
C THR A 22 -35.69 -0.75 17.83
N ASP A 23 -35.88 -1.41 16.69
CA ASP A 23 -35.24 -2.69 16.40
C ASP A 23 -33.79 -2.47 15.94
N HIS A 24 -32.85 -2.82 16.82
CA HIS A 24 -31.41 -2.70 16.58
C HIS A 24 -30.81 -3.88 15.79
N LYS A 25 -31.63 -4.80 15.27
CA LYS A 25 -31.19 -5.92 14.41
C LYS A 25 -30.05 -6.76 15.02
N GLY A 26 -30.07 -6.92 16.34
CA GLY A 26 -29.07 -7.70 17.07
C GLY A 26 -27.75 -6.98 17.36
N LYS A 27 -27.62 -5.68 17.03
CA LYS A 27 -26.48 -4.85 17.44
C LYS A 27 -26.69 -4.21 18.81
N THR A 28 -25.60 -3.89 19.50
CA THR A 28 -25.63 -3.29 20.83
C THR A 28 -25.50 -1.77 20.72
N PRO A 29 -26.55 -0.97 21.00
CA PRO A 29 -26.45 0.48 20.94
C PRO A 29 -25.57 1.01 22.08
N LEU A 30 -24.65 1.92 21.77
CA LEU A 30 -23.77 2.59 22.74
C LEU A 30 -24.18 4.04 22.99
N VAL A 31 -24.47 4.78 21.92
CA VAL A 31 -24.84 6.20 21.97
C VAL A 31 -25.96 6.45 20.97
N GLU A 32 -26.91 7.31 21.35
CA GLU A 32 -27.97 7.81 20.48
C GLU A 32 -27.87 9.33 20.35
N VAL A 33 -27.96 9.84 19.12
CA VAL A 33 -28.04 11.26 18.79
C VAL A 33 -29.14 11.43 17.73
N ASP A 34 -30.22 12.12 18.09
CA ASP A 34 -31.37 12.41 17.20
C ASP A 34 -31.89 11.18 16.44
N GLY A 35 -32.02 10.04 17.12
CA GLY A 35 -32.52 8.78 16.55
C GLY A 35 -31.51 8.01 15.70
N LYS A 36 -30.26 8.47 15.59
CA LYS A 36 -29.13 7.72 15.04
C LYS A 36 -28.35 7.05 16.17
N PHE A 37 -27.87 5.83 15.91
CA PHE A 37 -27.22 5.02 16.93
C PHE A 37 -25.80 4.66 16.49
N LEU A 38 -24.86 4.85 17.41
CA LEU A 38 -23.53 4.26 17.30
C LEU A 38 -23.55 2.90 18.01
N TYR A 39 -23.11 1.86 17.32
CA TYR A 39 -23.14 0.49 17.83
C TYR A 39 -21.77 0.01 18.29
N LYS A 40 -21.75 -0.90 19.27
CA LYS A 40 -20.53 -1.49 19.80
C LYS A 40 -19.72 -2.22 18.73
N GLU A 41 -20.42 -2.88 17.81
CA GLU A 41 -19.82 -3.64 16.73
C GLU A 41 -19.08 -2.72 15.74
N ASP A 42 -19.66 -1.54 15.44
CA ASP A 42 -19.04 -0.56 14.54
C ASP A 42 -17.78 0.06 15.17
N LEU A 43 -17.79 0.26 16.51
CA LEU A 43 -16.60 0.70 17.26
C LEU A 43 -15.51 -0.39 17.29
N ALA A 44 -15.90 -1.65 17.46
CA ALA A 44 -14.97 -2.77 17.55
C ALA A 44 -14.16 -2.97 16.26
N ASP A 45 -14.79 -2.80 15.10
CA ASP A 45 -14.11 -2.92 13.80
C ASP A 45 -13.02 -1.84 13.61
N ILE A 46 -13.24 -0.64 14.15
CA ILE A 46 -12.32 0.50 14.03
C ILE A 46 -11.15 0.37 15.01
N VAL A 47 -11.41 -0.14 16.21
CA VAL A 47 -10.40 -0.31 17.26
C VAL A 47 -9.53 -1.56 17.02
N LYS A 48 -10.01 -2.54 16.24
CA LYS A 48 -9.32 -3.82 15.98
C LYS A 48 -7.90 -3.66 15.42
N ASP A 49 -7.64 -2.64 14.62
CA ASP A 49 -6.32 -2.37 14.02
C ASP A 49 -5.33 -1.66 14.96
N LYS A 50 -5.77 -1.25 16.17
CA LYS A 50 -4.96 -0.47 17.12
C LYS A 50 -5.00 -1.09 18.51
N MET A 51 -4.38 -2.27 18.67
CA MET A 51 -4.26 -2.94 19.97
C MET A 51 -3.13 -2.32 20.82
N GLY A 52 -3.48 -1.73 21.98
CA GLY A 52 -2.56 -1.18 23.00
C GLY A 52 -3.29 -0.55 24.20
N ASP A 53 -2.53 -0.08 25.21
CA ASP A 53 -3.02 0.57 26.45
C ASP A 53 -3.90 1.82 26.19
N ASP A 54 -3.81 2.39 24.99
CA ASP A 54 -4.52 3.60 24.56
C ASP A 54 -5.90 3.33 23.92
N SER A 55 -6.37 2.08 23.95
CA SER A 55 -7.64 1.66 23.33
C SER A 55 -8.87 2.32 23.97
N LEU A 56 -8.84 2.61 25.28
CA LEU A 56 -9.92 3.33 25.97
C LEU A 56 -9.99 4.79 25.50
N LEU A 57 -8.87 5.50 25.50
CA LEU A 57 -8.80 6.90 25.05
C LEU A 57 -9.20 7.02 23.57
N LEU A 58 -8.74 6.09 22.73
CA LEU A 58 -9.14 6.02 21.32
C LEU A 58 -10.65 5.82 21.16
N SER A 59 -11.24 4.93 21.96
CA SER A 59 -12.68 4.66 21.92
C SER A 59 -13.49 5.90 22.35
N GLU A 60 -13.07 6.56 23.43
CA GLU A 60 -13.71 7.79 23.92
C GLU A 60 -13.59 8.93 22.88
N GLN A 61 -12.42 9.12 22.28
CA GLN A 61 -12.21 10.11 21.23
C GLN A 61 -13.07 9.82 20.00
N TYR A 62 -13.15 8.56 19.58
CA TYR A 62 -13.97 8.17 18.44
C TYR A 62 -15.46 8.42 18.70
N ILE A 63 -15.98 7.97 19.85
CA ILE A 63 -17.38 8.21 20.24
C ILE A 63 -17.67 9.70 20.25
N ARG A 64 -16.78 10.52 20.82
CA ARG A 64 -16.94 11.96 20.85
C ARG A 64 -16.93 12.59 19.45
N SER A 65 -15.98 12.21 18.59
CA SER A 65 -15.93 12.68 17.20
C SER A 65 -17.22 12.37 16.46
N TRP A 66 -17.71 11.13 16.60
CA TRP A 66 -18.95 10.70 15.99
C TRP A 66 -20.16 11.53 16.44
N ILE A 67 -20.28 11.80 17.74
CA ILE A 67 -21.36 12.68 18.28
C ILE A 67 -21.25 14.09 17.69
N GLU A 68 -20.05 14.68 17.69
CA GLU A 68 -19.82 16.03 17.17
C GLU A 68 -20.14 16.11 15.67
N GLU A 69 -19.74 15.10 14.90
CA GLU A 69 -20.03 14.98 13.47
C GLU A 69 -21.52 14.86 13.18
N GLU A 70 -22.26 14.02 13.92
CA GLU A 70 -23.70 13.85 13.72
C GLU A 70 -24.48 15.13 14.03
N LEU A 71 -24.16 15.79 15.15
CA LEU A 71 -24.77 17.08 15.51
C LEU A 71 -24.42 18.18 14.51
N LEU A 72 -23.18 18.23 14.05
CA LEU A 72 -22.73 19.19 13.06
C LEU A 72 -23.41 18.95 11.71
N TYR A 73 -23.49 17.69 11.28
CA TYR A 73 -24.15 17.28 10.04
C TYR A 73 -25.63 17.66 10.07
N ASP A 74 -26.34 17.37 11.15
CA ASP A 74 -27.75 17.71 11.33
C ASP A 74 -27.99 19.23 11.24
N LYS A 75 -27.12 20.02 11.88
CA LYS A 75 -27.14 21.47 11.76
C LYS A 75 -26.80 21.94 10.34
N ALA A 76 -25.81 21.33 9.68
CA ALA A 76 -25.41 21.68 8.33
C ALA A 76 -26.54 21.41 7.33
N GLN A 77 -27.20 20.25 7.41
CA GLN A 77 -28.28 19.85 6.52
C GLN A 77 -29.44 20.86 6.52
N ARG A 78 -29.76 21.47 7.67
CA ARG A 78 -30.80 22.49 7.78
C ARG A 78 -30.40 23.87 7.25
N ASN A 79 -29.10 24.14 7.13
CA ASN A 79 -28.58 25.49 6.87
C ASN A 79 -27.76 25.60 5.56
N VAL A 80 -27.45 24.48 4.90
CA VAL A 80 -26.64 24.52 3.68
C VAL A 80 -27.46 25.09 2.52
N PRO A 81 -26.93 26.07 1.78
CA PRO A 81 -27.57 26.52 0.55
C PRO A 81 -27.40 25.47 -0.56
N ASN A 82 -28.36 25.42 -1.49
CA ASN A 82 -28.27 24.66 -2.74
C ASN A 82 -28.13 23.12 -2.58
N MET A 83 -29.08 22.52 -1.85
CA MET A 83 -29.16 21.06 -1.65
C MET A 83 -29.22 20.27 -2.97
N GLU A 84 -29.89 20.80 -4.01
CA GLU A 84 -29.99 20.15 -5.32
C GLU A 84 -28.61 19.88 -5.96
N SER A 85 -27.69 20.84 -5.86
CA SER A 85 -26.32 20.65 -6.37
C SER A 85 -25.56 19.54 -5.64
N ILE A 86 -25.77 19.41 -4.32
CA ILE A 86 -25.16 18.35 -3.50
C ILE A 86 -25.75 16.99 -3.90
N GLU A 87 -27.07 16.90 -4.09
CA GLU A 87 -27.73 15.68 -4.55
C GLU A 87 -27.22 15.23 -5.93
N GLN A 88 -27.02 16.16 -6.86
CA GLN A 88 -26.41 15.86 -8.16
C GLN A 88 -24.98 15.32 -8.02
N LEU A 89 -24.17 15.89 -7.12
CA LEU A 89 -22.82 15.38 -6.83
C LEU A 89 -22.85 13.97 -6.25
N VAL A 90 -23.77 13.70 -5.32
CA VAL A 90 -23.97 12.38 -4.72
C VAL A 90 -24.34 11.35 -5.79
N GLU A 91 -25.28 11.65 -6.68
CA GLU A 91 -25.68 10.72 -7.75
C GLU A 91 -24.55 10.50 -8.78
N ASN A 92 -23.80 11.53 -9.12
CA ASN A 92 -22.62 11.39 -9.99
C ASN A 92 -21.53 10.52 -9.34
N TYR A 93 -21.28 10.71 -8.05
CA TYR A 93 -20.31 9.92 -7.31
C TYR A 93 -20.75 8.47 -7.20
N LYS A 94 -22.03 8.22 -6.87
CA LYS A 94 -22.63 6.88 -6.85
C LYS A 94 -22.51 6.16 -8.20
N LYS A 95 -22.82 6.85 -9.31
CA LYS A 95 -22.63 6.29 -10.66
C LYS A 95 -21.16 5.92 -10.90
N SER A 96 -20.24 6.79 -10.49
CA SER A 96 -18.80 6.55 -10.63
C SER A 96 -18.35 5.33 -9.83
N LEU A 97 -18.82 5.19 -8.59
CA LEU A 97 -18.55 4.02 -7.74
C LEU A 97 -19.07 2.73 -8.39
N ILE A 98 -20.31 2.72 -8.88
CA ILE A 98 -20.91 1.54 -9.52
C ILE A 98 -20.09 1.13 -10.76
N VAL A 99 -19.77 2.09 -11.63
CA VAL A 99 -18.97 1.81 -12.84
C VAL A 99 -17.57 1.31 -12.49
N HIS A 100 -16.93 1.91 -11.49
CA HIS A 100 -15.62 1.48 -11.03
C HIS A 100 -15.66 0.05 -10.50
N THR A 101 -16.57 -0.26 -9.59
CA THR A 101 -16.72 -1.60 -9.00
C THR A 101 -17.02 -2.64 -10.08
N TYR A 102 -17.91 -2.34 -11.02
CA TYR A 102 -18.19 -3.25 -12.14
C TYR A 102 -16.95 -3.52 -13.01
N LYS A 103 -16.17 -2.48 -13.34
CA LYS A 103 -14.90 -2.65 -14.08
C LYS A 103 -13.92 -3.53 -13.31
N GLN A 104 -13.79 -3.33 -12.00
CA GLN A 104 -12.91 -4.16 -11.17
C GLN A 104 -13.34 -5.63 -11.19
N GLU A 105 -14.64 -5.93 -11.10
CA GLU A 105 -15.14 -7.30 -11.20
C GLU A 105 -14.90 -7.92 -12.59
N LEU A 106 -15.07 -7.15 -13.67
CA LEU A 106 -14.70 -7.62 -15.02
C LEU A 106 -13.20 -7.91 -15.15
N ILE A 107 -12.35 -7.07 -14.58
CA ILE A 107 -10.89 -7.29 -14.57
C ILE A 107 -10.57 -8.55 -13.79
N LYS A 108 -11.12 -8.73 -12.59
CA LYS A 108 -10.93 -9.95 -11.79
C LYS A 108 -11.33 -11.20 -12.55
N GLN A 109 -12.50 -11.20 -13.19
CA GLN A 109 -12.95 -12.32 -14.02
C GLN A 109 -11.95 -12.66 -15.15
N ARG A 110 -11.35 -11.64 -15.78
CA ARG A 110 -10.34 -11.85 -16.83
C ARG A 110 -8.99 -12.27 -16.27
N LEU A 111 -8.56 -11.74 -15.13
CA LEU A 111 -7.31 -12.12 -14.45
C LEU A 111 -7.37 -13.52 -13.82
N LEU A 112 -8.56 -14.05 -13.54
CA LEU A 112 -8.75 -15.46 -13.19
C LEU A 112 -8.48 -16.42 -14.36
N THR A 113 -8.23 -15.89 -15.57
CA THR A 113 -7.67 -16.70 -16.65
C THR A 113 -6.24 -17.06 -16.26
N ASN A 114 -6.02 -18.34 -15.93
CA ASN A 114 -4.68 -18.85 -15.65
C ASN A 114 -3.83 -18.70 -16.90
N ILE A 115 -3.03 -17.63 -16.96
CA ILE A 115 -2.01 -17.47 -17.99
C ILE A 115 -0.99 -18.59 -17.80
N SER A 116 -0.84 -19.45 -18.80
CA SER A 116 0.09 -20.56 -18.75
C SER A 116 1.54 -20.10 -18.96
N GLU A 117 2.52 -20.85 -18.44
CA GLU A 117 3.94 -20.58 -18.72
C GLU A 117 4.24 -20.60 -20.23
N GLN A 118 3.51 -21.42 -20.99
CA GLN A 118 3.63 -21.50 -22.45
C GLN A 118 3.18 -20.21 -23.14
N GLU A 119 2.07 -19.61 -22.71
CA GLU A 119 1.61 -18.32 -23.24
C GLU A 119 2.58 -17.19 -22.90
N ILE A 120 3.19 -17.21 -21.71
CA ILE A 120 4.22 -16.24 -21.31
C ILE A 120 5.45 -16.39 -22.21
N GLU A 121 5.94 -17.62 -22.40
CA GLU A 121 7.10 -17.88 -23.24
C GLU A 121 6.82 -17.52 -24.71
N GLN A 122 5.65 -17.84 -25.24
CA GLN A 122 5.24 -17.47 -26.58
C GLN A 122 5.20 -15.95 -26.74
N TYR A 123 4.54 -15.24 -25.83
CA TYR A 123 4.46 -13.78 -25.86
C TYR A 123 5.85 -13.13 -25.81
N TYR A 124 6.71 -13.59 -24.89
CA TYR A 124 8.09 -13.10 -24.79
C TYR A 124 8.86 -13.33 -26.08
N ASN A 125 8.72 -14.52 -26.69
CA ASN A 125 9.43 -14.84 -27.92
C ASN A 125 8.94 -14.05 -29.12
N GLU A 126 7.65 -13.75 -29.19
CA GLU A 126 7.03 -12.94 -30.26
C GLU A 126 7.36 -11.44 -30.13
N HIS A 127 7.69 -10.95 -28.94
CA HIS A 127 7.89 -9.52 -28.66
C HIS A 127 9.26 -9.22 -28.03
N LYS A 128 10.31 -9.97 -28.36
CA LYS A 128 11.64 -9.80 -27.75
C LYS A 128 12.18 -8.39 -27.86
N GLU A 129 11.86 -7.67 -28.94
CA GLU A 129 12.26 -6.27 -29.12
C GLU A 129 11.74 -5.32 -28.03
N LEU A 130 10.63 -5.67 -27.36
CA LEU A 130 10.08 -4.87 -26.25
C LEU A 130 10.85 -5.07 -24.94
N PHE A 131 11.67 -6.12 -24.85
CA PHE A 131 12.42 -6.50 -23.64
C PHE A 131 13.92 -6.24 -23.78
N VAL A 132 14.34 -5.44 -24.76
CA VAL A 132 15.73 -5.03 -24.93
C VAL A 132 16.08 -3.99 -23.87
N LEU A 133 17.20 -4.20 -23.17
CA LEU A 133 17.71 -3.26 -22.19
C LEU A 133 18.22 -2.00 -22.91
N GLU A 134 17.94 -0.83 -22.33
CA GLU A 134 18.40 0.47 -22.85
C GLU A 134 19.93 0.59 -22.84
N GLU A 135 20.57 -0.11 -21.90
CA GLU A 135 22.01 -0.10 -21.69
C GLU A 135 22.58 -1.52 -21.52
N PRO A 136 23.84 -1.74 -21.95
CA PRO A 136 24.49 -3.02 -21.76
C PRO A 136 24.77 -3.30 -20.28
N MET A 137 24.33 -4.46 -19.82
CA MET A 137 24.59 -4.96 -18.47
C MET A 137 25.73 -5.97 -18.47
N ILE A 138 26.56 -5.97 -17.43
CA ILE A 138 27.68 -6.89 -17.26
C ILE A 138 27.70 -7.55 -15.87
N GLN A 139 28.30 -8.74 -15.81
CA GLN A 139 28.62 -9.49 -14.60
C GLN A 139 30.11 -9.79 -14.55
N GLY A 140 30.71 -9.76 -13.36
CA GLY A 140 32.14 -10.03 -13.22
C GLY A 140 32.80 -9.49 -11.96
N LEU A 141 34.09 -9.21 -12.09
CA LEU A 141 34.94 -8.67 -11.05
C LEU A 141 35.75 -7.53 -11.64
N PHE A 142 35.77 -6.38 -10.99
CA PHE A 142 36.60 -5.25 -11.38
C PHE A 142 37.58 -4.92 -10.26
N MET A 143 38.83 -4.67 -10.61
CA MET A 143 39.85 -4.29 -9.65
C MET A 143 40.79 -3.23 -10.26
N LYS A 144 40.97 -2.13 -9.52
CA LYS A 144 41.90 -1.06 -9.86
C LYS A 144 43.08 -1.08 -8.89
N VAL A 145 44.27 -1.34 -9.42
CA VAL A 145 45.51 -1.49 -8.63
C VAL A 145 46.57 -0.51 -9.15
N PRO A 146 47.29 0.22 -8.30
CA PRO A 146 48.41 1.07 -8.72
C PRO A 146 49.49 0.23 -9.40
N GLN A 147 50.11 0.73 -10.48
CA GLN A 147 51.16 -0.01 -11.20
C GLN A 147 52.38 -0.34 -10.34
N VAL A 148 52.63 0.45 -9.29
CA VAL A 148 53.74 0.27 -8.34
C VAL A 148 53.43 -0.72 -7.21
N ALA A 149 52.20 -1.24 -7.13
CA ALA A 149 51.81 -2.15 -6.07
C ALA A 149 52.59 -3.47 -6.14
N THR A 150 52.91 -4.04 -4.97
CA THR A 150 53.62 -5.31 -4.91
C THR A 150 52.73 -6.46 -5.37
N GLY A 151 53.30 -7.49 -6.00
CA GLY A 151 52.55 -8.72 -6.30
C GLY A 151 51.53 -8.66 -7.44
N ILE A 152 51.54 -7.64 -8.30
CA ILE A 152 50.62 -7.52 -9.47
C ILE A 152 50.63 -8.77 -10.37
N ASN A 153 51.78 -9.44 -10.53
CA ASN A 153 51.85 -10.68 -11.31
C ASN A 153 50.98 -11.80 -10.72
N LYS A 154 50.84 -11.86 -9.38
CA LYS A 154 49.95 -12.82 -8.72
C LYS A 154 48.49 -12.47 -8.99
N VAL A 155 48.13 -11.20 -8.91
CA VAL A 155 46.78 -10.67 -9.23
C VAL A 155 46.37 -11.08 -10.65
N ARG A 156 47.22 -10.84 -11.65
CA ARG A 156 46.95 -11.22 -13.05
C ARG A 156 46.70 -12.72 -13.23
N ARG A 157 47.39 -13.56 -12.45
CA ARG A 157 47.20 -15.01 -12.48
C ARG A 157 45.89 -15.41 -11.82
N TRP A 158 45.59 -14.91 -10.63
CA TRP A 158 44.33 -15.20 -9.93
C TRP A 158 43.11 -14.74 -10.75
N TYR A 159 43.20 -13.57 -11.38
CA TYR A 159 42.13 -13.04 -12.23
C TYR A 159 41.79 -13.94 -13.43
N LYS A 160 42.78 -14.71 -13.95
CA LYS A 160 42.57 -15.68 -15.05
C LYS A 160 41.99 -17.01 -14.57
N GLN A 161 42.24 -17.41 -13.32
CA GLN A 161 41.82 -18.71 -12.80
C GLN A 161 40.32 -18.75 -12.49
N LYS A 162 39.74 -17.66 -11.98
CA LYS A 162 38.31 -17.50 -11.67
C LYS A 162 37.70 -18.56 -10.72
N ASP A 163 38.51 -19.36 -10.06
CA ASP A 163 38.04 -20.27 -9.01
C ASP A 163 37.84 -19.53 -7.67
N SER A 164 37.13 -20.17 -6.75
CA SER A 164 36.81 -19.58 -5.43
C SER A 164 38.06 -19.15 -4.65
N THR A 165 39.14 -19.94 -4.72
CA THR A 165 40.39 -19.64 -4.01
C THR A 165 41.10 -18.42 -4.62
N ALA A 166 41.07 -18.29 -5.94
CA ALA A 166 41.61 -17.15 -6.67
C ALA A 166 40.83 -15.87 -6.35
N ILE A 167 39.49 -15.95 -6.24
CA ILE A 167 38.64 -14.82 -5.83
C ILE A 167 38.97 -14.40 -4.40
N GLU A 168 39.09 -15.34 -3.47
CA GLU A 168 39.47 -15.05 -2.08
C GLU A 168 40.86 -14.38 -2.01
N HIS A 169 41.82 -14.83 -2.82
CA HIS A 169 43.13 -14.19 -2.92
C HIS A 169 43.06 -12.76 -3.47
N LEU A 170 42.22 -12.52 -4.48
CA LEU A 170 41.99 -11.18 -5.05
C LEU A 170 41.35 -10.25 -4.02
N GLU A 171 40.37 -10.73 -3.27
CA GLU A 171 39.71 -9.99 -2.19
C GLU A 171 40.71 -9.64 -1.08
N LYS A 172 41.48 -10.61 -0.58
CA LYS A 172 42.51 -10.35 0.43
C LYS A 172 43.58 -9.36 -0.04
N TYR A 173 43.97 -9.46 -1.32
CA TYR A 173 44.93 -8.54 -1.92
C TYR A 173 44.37 -7.12 -2.00
N SER A 174 43.09 -6.99 -2.35
CA SER A 174 42.45 -5.70 -2.59
C SER A 174 42.40 -4.83 -1.34
N LEU A 175 42.22 -5.43 -0.16
CA LEU A 175 42.16 -4.75 1.13
C LEU A 175 43.35 -3.81 1.42
N HIS A 176 44.54 -4.12 0.88
CA HIS A 176 45.76 -3.35 1.15
C HIS A 176 46.33 -2.64 -0.09
N ASN A 177 46.04 -3.15 -1.29
CA ASN A 177 46.77 -2.76 -2.50
C ASN A 177 45.87 -2.24 -3.62
N ALA A 178 44.55 -2.42 -3.54
CA ALA A 178 43.64 -1.95 -4.57
C ALA A 178 43.06 -0.58 -4.20
N VAL A 179 42.96 0.30 -5.20
CA VAL A 179 42.20 1.56 -5.11
C VAL A 179 40.69 1.27 -5.15
N LYS A 180 40.29 0.23 -5.90
CA LYS A 180 38.90 -0.18 -6.06
C LYS A 180 38.81 -1.68 -6.29
N TYR A 181 37.81 -2.30 -5.69
CA TYR A 181 37.45 -3.70 -5.88
C TYR A 181 35.93 -3.81 -5.90
N GLU A 182 35.39 -4.40 -6.95
CA GLU A 182 33.96 -4.63 -7.14
C GLU A 182 33.76 -6.09 -7.55
N TYR A 183 32.96 -6.80 -6.77
CA TYR A 183 32.54 -8.17 -7.05
C TYR A 183 31.05 -8.16 -7.41
N PHE A 184 30.72 -8.61 -8.62
CA PHE A 184 29.37 -8.54 -9.16
C PHE A 184 29.05 -9.76 -10.06
N TYR A 185 29.49 -10.95 -9.67
CA TYR A 185 29.09 -12.19 -10.35
C TYR A 185 27.63 -12.61 -10.06
N ASN A 186 27.05 -12.12 -8.96
CA ASN A 186 25.68 -12.41 -8.56
C ASN A 186 24.70 -11.26 -8.86
N LYS A 187 25.16 -10.18 -9.50
CA LYS A 187 24.32 -9.02 -9.85
C LYS A 187 24.73 -8.44 -11.19
N TRP A 188 23.76 -8.13 -12.04
CA TRP A 188 23.99 -7.35 -13.24
C TRP A 188 24.17 -5.88 -12.86
N ILE A 189 25.19 -5.24 -13.43
CA ILE A 189 25.41 -3.80 -13.28
C ILE A 189 25.57 -3.15 -14.67
N PRO A 190 25.20 -1.87 -14.82
CA PRO A 190 25.42 -1.14 -16.08
C PRO A 190 26.91 -1.11 -16.44
N ALA A 191 27.25 -1.36 -17.70
CA ALA A 191 28.64 -1.34 -18.14
C ALA A 191 29.29 0.04 -17.94
N GLU A 192 28.50 1.11 -18.06
CA GLU A 192 28.93 2.48 -17.80
C GLU A 192 29.54 2.66 -16.41
N THR A 193 28.98 1.98 -15.39
CA THR A 193 29.49 2.00 -14.02
C THR A 193 30.96 1.56 -13.96
N ILE A 194 31.35 0.57 -14.77
CA ILE A 194 32.75 0.11 -14.83
C ILE A 194 33.59 1.03 -15.72
N LEU A 195 33.04 1.54 -16.81
CA LEU A 195 33.74 2.47 -17.71
C LEU A 195 34.17 3.75 -16.97
N GLU A 196 33.34 4.29 -16.09
CA GLU A 196 33.67 5.46 -15.26
C GLU A 196 34.85 5.20 -14.29
N MET A 197 35.03 3.95 -13.85
CA MET A 197 36.10 3.60 -12.93
C MET A 197 37.47 3.44 -13.63
N LEU A 198 37.46 3.31 -14.96
CA LEU A 198 38.66 3.14 -15.75
C LEU A 198 39.54 4.41 -15.74
N PRO A 199 40.87 4.28 -15.85
CA PRO A 199 41.75 5.44 -15.99
C PRO A 199 41.46 6.21 -17.28
N SER A 200 41.57 7.54 -17.26
CA SER A 200 41.23 8.46 -18.38
C SER A 200 41.91 8.11 -19.72
N ASN A 201 43.08 7.48 -19.68
CA ASN A 201 43.86 7.11 -20.87
C ASN A 201 43.55 5.70 -21.42
N SER A 202 42.56 5.00 -20.89
CA SER A 202 42.28 3.60 -21.23
C SER A 202 41.26 3.41 -22.37
N LEU A 203 40.50 4.46 -22.71
CA LEU A 203 39.48 4.41 -23.76
C LEU A 203 40.04 4.62 -25.18
N SER A 204 41.35 4.82 -25.35
CA SER A 204 42.00 5.01 -26.65
C SER A 204 42.41 3.72 -27.35
N LEU A 205 41.94 2.55 -26.90
CA LEU A 205 42.30 1.25 -27.49
C LEU A 205 41.07 0.56 -28.09
N SER A 206 40.63 1.05 -29.25
CA SER A 206 40.12 0.26 -30.39
C SER A 206 39.56 1.20 -31.46
N GLN A 207 40.43 1.65 -32.36
CA GLN A 207 40.10 1.78 -33.78
C GLN A 207 40.91 0.72 -34.52
#